data_AF-A0A379E115-F1
#
_entry.id   AF-A0A379E115-F1
#
_cell.length_a   1.000
_cell.length_b   1.000
_cell.length_c   1.000
_cell.angle_alpha   90.00
_cell.angle_beta   90.00
_cell.angle_gamma   90.00
#
_symmetry.space_group_name_H-M   'P 1'
#
loop_
_entity.id
_entity.type
_entity.pdbx_description
1 polymer ?
#
loop_
_entity_poly.entity_id
_entity_poly.type
_entity_poly.pdbx_seq_one_letter_code
_entity_poly.pdbx_strand_id
1 'polypeptide(L)'
;MLRYHVVEASMESTSVYWTPIWCVLSPLFKLNLANPYFIRQLPRRKSDVKDARWIAECTGKVLIRGSFVPPEVIQQLCLYDRIFDLNREIARNLSKIDAVPQRCNIRLSNYVSNIDGKSYKAVVKGISEEITDLEELVKLIHGHHRQPSRQRHHPRLAQRRGQPCRDRHDSTAA
;
A
#
# COMPACT_ATOMS: atom_id res chain seq x y z
N MET A 1 27.24 -28.68 5.27
CA MET A 1 26.38 -29.44 4.35
C MET A 1 27.15 -30.23 3.29
N LEU A 2 28.33 -29.79 2.83
CA LEU A 2 29.21 -30.58 1.92
C LEU A 2 29.70 -31.94 2.46
N ARG A 3 29.60 -32.17 3.78
CA ARG A 3 29.93 -33.48 4.40
C ARG A 3 28.94 -34.61 4.06
N TYR A 4 27.74 -34.30 3.57
CA TYR A 4 26.68 -35.29 3.32
C TYR A 4 26.26 -35.39 1.84
N HIS A 5 27.03 -34.80 0.91
CA HIS A 5 26.76 -34.83 -0.54
C HIS A 5 25.30 -34.51 -0.93
N VAL A 6 24.68 -33.51 -0.26
CA VAL A 6 23.31 -33.09 -0.60
C VAL A 6 23.34 -32.32 -1.92
N VAL A 7 22.53 -32.74 -2.90
CA VAL A 7 22.48 -32.17 -4.26
C VAL A 7 21.18 -31.39 -4.51
N GLU A 8 20.10 -31.78 -3.83
CA GLU A 8 18.75 -31.24 -4.01
C GLU A 8 18.11 -30.93 -2.66
N ALA A 9 17.38 -29.81 -2.59
CA ALA A 9 16.64 -29.41 -1.41
C ALA A 9 15.20 -29.00 -1.78
N SER A 10 14.26 -29.37 -0.93
CA SER A 10 12.83 -29.13 -1.16
C SER A 10 12.20 -28.37 0.00
N MET A 11 11.30 -27.45 -0.32
CA MET A 11 10.62 -26.60 0.66
C MET A 11 9.13 -26.54 0.34
N GLU A 12 8.28 -26.48 1.35
CA GLU A 12 6.85 -26.20 1.15
C GLU A 12 6.64 -24.72 0.84
N SER A 13 5.76 -24.39 -0.12
CA SER A 13 5.41 -23.00 -0.42
C SER A 13 4.44 -22.41 0.62
N THR A 14 4.87 -22.35 1.89
CA THR A 14 4.12 -21.75 2.99
C THR A 14 4.29 -20.23 2.99
N SER A 15 3.34 -19.51 2.38
CA SER A 15 3.32 -18.05 2.37
C SER A 15 4.63 -17.44 1.85
N VAL A 16 5.17 -16.38 2.48
CA VAL A 16 6.36 -15.63 2.03
C VAL A 16 7.67 -16.24 2.56
N TYR A 17 7.61 -17.15 3.54
CA TYR A 17 8.78 -17.61 4.30
C TYR A 17 9.82 -18.41 3.51
N TRP A 18 9.42 -19.07 2.42
CA TRP A 18 10.35 -19.81 1.56
C TRP A 18 11.26 -18.88 0.76
N THR A 19 10.80 -17.66 0.43
CA THR A 19 11.51 -16.70 -0.43
C THR A 19 12.94 -16.39 0.03
N PRO A 20 13.19 -15.93 1.29
CA PRO A 20 14.55 -15.60 1.71
C PRO A 20 15.48 -16.81 1.71
N ILE A 21 14.98 -17.98 2.09
CA ILE A 21 15.79 -19.20 2.13
C ILE A 21 16.09 -19.69 0.70
N TRP A 22 15.11 -19.57 -0.20
CA TRP A 22 15.28 -19.86 -1.62
C TRP A 22 16.39 -19.01 -2.24
N CYS A 23 16.40 -17.70 -2.00
CA CYS A 23 17.44 -16.82 -2.53
C CYS A 23 18.85 -17.23 -2.07
N VAL A 24 19.00 -17.64 -0.81
CA VAL A 24 20.30 -18.06 -0.26
C VAL A 24 20.74 -19.42 -0.82
N LEU A 25 19.80 -20.35 -1.03
CA LEU A 25 20.12 -21.72 -1.45
C LEU A 25 20.12 -21.92 -2.98
N SER A 26 19.46 -21.05 -3.75
CA SER A 26 19.34 -21.16 -5.21
C SER A 26 20.69 -21.27 -5.95
N PRO A 27 21.78 -20.58 -5.56
CA PRO A 27 23.07 -20.75 -6.23
C PRO A 27 23.84 -22.00 -5.78
N LEU A 28 23.41 -22.66 -4.70
CA LEU A 28 24.15 -23.75 -4.05
C LEU A 28 23.57 -25.14 -4.34
N PHE A 29 22.25 -25.25 -4.55
CA PHE A 29 21.55 -26.52 -4.68
C PHE A 29 20.46 -26.46 -5.75
N LYS A 30 20.08 -27.63 -6.26
CA LYS A 30 18.84 -27.75 -7.02
C LYS A 30 17.67 -27.62 -6.05
N LEU A 31 16.84 -26.59 -6.25
CA LEU A 31 15.71 -26.31 -5.37
C LEU A 31 14.39 -26.76 -5.98
N ASN A 32 13.53 -27.32 -5.12
CA ASN A 32 12.18 -27.72 -5.49
C ASN A 32 11.16 -27.11 -4.50
N LEU A 33 10.22 -26.32 -5.02
CA LEU A 33 9.18 -25.70 -4.20
C LEU A 33 7.91 -26.54 -4.27
N ALA A 34 7.56 -27.25 -3.20
CA ALA A 34 6.40 -28.12 -3.16
C ALA A 34 5.11 -27.35 -2.86
N ASN A 35 4.06 -27.59 -3.66
CA ASN A 35 2.75 -26.98 -3.43
C ASN A 35 2.08 -27.59 -2.18
N PRO A 36 1.66 -26.78 -1.20
CA PRO A 36 1.01 -27.25 0.03
C PRO A 36 -0.28 -28.03 -0.25
N TYR A 37 -0.95 -27.80 -1.37
CA TYR A 37 -2.14 -28.56 -1.77
C TYR A 37 -1.82 -30.05 -1.93
N PHE A 38 -0.69 -30.40 -2.56
CA PHE A 38 -0.27 -31.79 -2.72
C PHE A 38 0.27 -32.39 -1.42
N ILE A 39 1.00 -31.60 -0.62
CA ILE A 39 1.51 -32.06 0.67
C ILE A 39 0.36 -32.35 1.66
N ARG A 40 -0.72 -31.56 1.63
CA ARG A 40 -1.90 -31.74 2.49
C ARG A 40 -2.70 -33.01 2.20
N GLN A 41 -2.62 -33.55 0.98
CA GLN A 41 -3.27 -34.82 0.62
C GLN A 41 -2.55 -36.03 1.23
N LEU A 42 -1.31 -35.84 1.69
CA LEU A 42 -0.52 -36.87 2.36
C LEU A 42 -0.85 -36.87 3.86
N PRO A 43 -0.70 -38.02 4.55
CA PRO A 43 -1.10 -38.16 5.95
C PRO A 43 -0.44 -37.11 6.84
N ARG A 44 -1.29 -36.21 7.37
CA ARG A 44 -0.91 -35.04 8.15
C ARG A 44 -0.05 -35.43 9.35
N ARG A 45 1.10 -34.79 9.52
CA ARG A 45 1.96 -34.93 10.70
C ARG A 45 1.92 -33.64 11.52
N LYS A 46 2.35 -33.73 12.77
CA LYS A 46 2.16 -32.70 13.80
C LYS A 46 3.43 -31.88 14.08
N SER A 47 4.56 -32.14 13.41
CA SER A 47 5.80 -31.41 13.69
C SER A 47 6.61 -31.10 12.43
N ASP A 48 7.15 -29.90 12.36
CA ASP A 48 7.89 -29.38 11.20
C ASP A 48 9.09 -30.27 10.82
N VAL A 49 9.76 -30.87 11.80
CA VAL A 49 10.87 -31.83 11.56
C VAL A 49 10.39 -33.09 10.82
N LYS A 50 9.20 -33.59 11.17
CA LYS A 50 8.61 -34.76 10.50
C LYS A 50 8.13 -34.38 9.11
N ASP A 51 7.58 -33.18 8.95
CA ASP A 51 7.15 -32.66 7.64
C ASP A 51 8.34 -32.45 6.71
N ALA A 52 9.45 -31.87 7.19
CA ALA A 52 10.68 -31.70 6.40
C ALA A 52 11.28 -33.03 5.94
N ARG A 53 11.34 -34.03 6.84
CA ARG A 53 11.80 -35.39 6.49
C ARG A 53 10.91 -36.02 5.42
N TRP A 54 9.60 -35.86 5.56
CA TRP A 54 8.63 -36.40 4.62
C TRP A 54 8.71 -35.72 3.24
N ILE A 55 8.84 -34.41 3.19
CA ILE A 55 9.05 -33.67 1.92
C ILE A 55 10.33 -34.15 1.22
N ALA A 56 11.40 -34.41 1.97
CA ALA A 56 12.63 -34.99 1.42
C ALA A 56 12.40 -36.40 0.83
N GLU A 57 11.65 -37.26 1.53
CA GLU A 57 11.28 -38.60 1.02
C GLU A 57 10.40 -38.52 -0.25
N CYS A 58 9.42 -37.62 -0.27
CA CYS A 58 8.57 -37.39 -1.43
C CYS A 58 9.36 -36.88 -2.64
N THR A 59 10.36 -36.02 -2.40
CA THR A 59 11.24 -35.51 -3.46
C THR A 59 12.10 -36.64 -4.02
N GLY A 60 12.74 -37.43 -3.15
CA GLY A 60 13.60 -38.54 -3.59
C GLY A 60 12.85 -39.62 -4.36
N LYS A 61 11.56 -39.83 -4.07
CA LYS A 61 10.68 -40.76 -4.79
C LYS A 61 9.92 -40.11 -5.96
N VAL A 62 10.17 -38.83 -6.27
CA VAL A 62 9.50 -38.06 -7.34
C VAL A 62 7.96 -38.07 -7.21
N LEU A 63 7.44 -38.10 -5.97
CA LEU A 63 5.99 -38.06 -5.71
C LEU A 63 5.40 -36.65 -5.82
N ILE A 64 6.23 -35.61 -5.73
CA ILE A 64 5.79 -34.21 -5.71
C ILE A 64 6.37 -33.43 -6.87
N ARG A 65 5.50 -32.74 -7.61
CA ARG A 65 5.89 -31.80 -8.65
C ARG A 65 6.15 -30.43 -8.04
N GLY A 66 7.29 -29.84 -8.39
CA GLY A 66 7.61 -28.47 -8.02
C GLY A 66 6.68 -27.45 -8.65
N SER A 67 6.27 -26.48 -7.84
CA SER A 67 5.71 -25.22 -8.29
C SER A 67 6.75 -24.46 -9.12
N PHE A 68 6.27 -23.74 -10.13
CA PHE A 68 7.13 -22.89 -10.92
C PHE A 68 7.60 -21.70 -10.07
N VAL A 69 8.92 -21.53 -9.97
CA VAL A 69 9.55 -20.35 -9.38
C VAL A 69 10.22 -19.57 -10.52
N PRO A 70 9.85 -18.31 -10.75
CA PRO A 70 10.47 -17.51 -11.81
C PRO A 70 11.98 -17.33 -11.57
N PRO A 71 12.78 -17.12 -12.62
CA PRO A 71 14.16 -16.67 -12.47
C PRO A 71 14.25 -15.39 -11.62
N GLU A 72 15.39 -15.20 -10.96
CA GLU A 72 15.64 -14.10 -10.01
C GLU A 72 15.26 -12.73 -10.58
N VAL A 73 15.63 -12.44 -11.83
CA VAL A 73 15.32 -11.17 -12.51
C VAL A 73 13.81 -10.91 -12.54
N ILE A 74 13.01 -11.93 -12.83
CA ILE A 74 11.54 -11.79 -12.88
C ILE A 74 10.99 -11.62 -11.47
N GLN A 75 11.52 -12.34 -10.48
CA GLN A 75 11.11 -12.15 -9.08
C GLN A 75 11.39 -10.72 -8.59
N GLN A 76 12.55 -10.16 -8.93
CA GLN A 76 12.89 -8.77 -8.64
C GLN A 76 11.92 -7.79 -9.31
N LEU A 77 11.60 -8.00 -10.59
CA LEU A 77 10.60 -7.19 -11.31
C LEU A 77 9.21 -7.24 -10.65
N CYS A 78 8.77 -8.40 -10.19
CA CYS A 78 7.50 -8.51 -9.46
C CYS A 78 7.52 -7.76 -8.12
N LEU A 79 8.67 -7.63 -7.45
CA LEU A 79 8.79 -6.78 -6.26
C LEU A 79 8.65 -5.30 -6.60
N TYR A 80 9.13 -4.85 -7.77
CA TYR A 80 8.94 -3.47 -8.23
C TYR A 80 7.47 -3.15 -8.51
N ASP A 81 6.68 -4.08 -9.01
CA ASP A 81 5.23 -3.87 -9.22
C ASP A 81 4.51 -3.56 -7.90
N ARG A 82 4.91 -4.19 -6.79
CA ARG A 82 4.40 -3.85 -5.44
C ARG A 82 4.77 -2.44 -5.01
N ILE A 83 5.87 -1.86 -5.50
CA ILE A 83 6.22 -0.45 -5.26
C ILE A 83 5.28 0.48 -6.03
N PHE A 84 4.78 0.09 -7.21
CA PHE A 84 3.77 0.87 -7.92
C PHE A 84 2.44 0.98 -7.16
N ASP A 85 2.09 -0.02 -6.34
CA ASP A 85 0.93 0.08 -5.45
C ASP A 85 1.08 1.22 -4.42
N LEU A 86 2.29 1.48 -3.93
CA LEU A 86 2.54 2.61 -3.02
C LEU A 86 2.24 3.95 -3.71
N ASN A 87 2.58 4.10 -4.99
CA ASN A 87 2.24 5.31 -5.76
C ASN A 87 0.72 5.49 -5.86
N ARG A 88 -0.02 4.39 -6.05
CA ARG A 88 -1.49 4.41 -6.05
C ARG A 88 -2.05 4.81 -4.69
N GLU A 89 -1.46 4.34 -3.60
CA GLU A 89 -1.84 4.72 -2.24
C GLU A 89 -1.53 6.19 -1.94
N ILE A 90 -0.36 6.69 -2.35
CA ILE A 90 0.01 8.10 -2.24
C ILE A 90 -1.02 8.96 -2.98
N ALA A 91 -1.35 8.63 -4.22
CA ALA A 91 -2.35 9.37 -5.00
C ALA A 91 -3.73 9.37 -4.30
N ARG A 92 -4.17 8.22 -3.80
CA ARG A 92 -5.44 8.11 -3.03
C ARG A 92 -5.41 8.97 -1.76
N ASN A 93 -4.29 8.99 -1.04
CA ASN A 93 -4.15 9.78 0.17
C ASN A 93 -4.10 11.28 -0.13
N LEU A 94 -3.44 11.71 -1.20
CA LEU A 94 -3.45 13.10 -1.66
C LEU A 94 -4.87 13.57 -2.03
N SER A 95 -5.66 12.73 -2.70
CA SER A 95 -7.07 13.05 -2.99
C SER A 95 -7.91 13.20 -1.72
N LYS A 96 -7.65 12.39 -0.68
CA LYS A 96 -8.34 12.53 0.62
C LYS A 96 -7.97 13.83 1.31
N ILE A 97 -6.71 14.24 1.26
CA ILE A 97 -6.26 15.53 1.82
C ILE A 97 -6.99 16.68 1.12
N ASP A 98 -7.11 16.66 -0.22
CA ASP A 98 -7.81 17.73 -0.94
C ASP A 98 -9.33 17.72 -0.73
N ALA A 99 -9.92 16.57 -0.43
CA ALA A 99 -11.35 16.50 -0.12
C ALA A 99 -11.74 17.25 1.16
N VAL A 100 -10.82 17.43 2.12
CA VAL A 100 -11.12 18.11 3.40
C VAL A 100 -11.33 19.61 3.22
N PRO A 101 -10.39 20.39 2.66
CA PRO A 101 -10.62 21.81 2.35
C PRO A 101 -11.81 22.03 1.42
N GLN A 102 -12.04 21.14 0.46
CA GLN A 102 -13.19 21.23 -0.45
C GLN A 102 -14.53 21.16 0.29
N ARG A 103 -14.64 20.33 1.35
CA ARG A 103 -15.83 20.28 2.21
C ARG A 103 -16.05 21.57 3.00
N CYS A 104 -14.96 22.27 3.32
CA CYS A 104 -14.98 23.61 3.92
C CYS A 104 -15.20 24.73 2.89
N ASN A 105 -15.55 24.39 1.64
CA ASN A 105 -15.76 25.33 0.53
C ASN A 105 -14.48 26.08 0.09
N ILE A 106 -13.30 25.54 0.38
CA ILE A 106 -11.99 26.06 -0.03
C ILE A 106 -11.40 25.15 -1.12
N ARG A 107 -11.26 25.66 -2.34
CA ARG A 107 -10.91 24.85 -3.52
C ARG A 107 -9.50 25.16 -4.04
N LEU A 108 -8.49 24.77 -3.26
CA LEU A 108 -7.07 25.04 -3.53
C LEU A 108 -6.52 24.33 -4.77
N SER A 109 -7.05 23.15 -5.11
CA SER A 109 -6.61 22.36 -6.27
C SER A 109 -6.81 23.03 -7.63
N ASN A 110 -7.67 24.04 -7.73
CA ASN A 110 -7.82 24.83 -8.96
C ASN A 110 -6.66 25.80 -9.22
N TYR A 111 -5.97 26.23 -8.16
CA TYR A 111 -4.98 27.31 -8.20
C TYR A 111 -3.53 26.79 -8.13
N VAL A 112 -3.35 25.56 -7.64
CA VAL A 112 -2.05 24.90 -7.54
C VAL A 112 -1.90 23.87 -8.67
N SER A 113 -0.71 23.78 -9.25
CA SER A 113 -0.37 22.82 -10.30
C SER A 113 -0.24 21.37 -9.80
N ASN A 114 0.17 21.18 -8.55
CA ASN A 114 0.32 19.87 -7.92
C ASN A 114 -0.10 19.89 -6.44
N ILE A 115 -0.97 18.94 -6.04
CA ILE A 115 -1.46 18.75 -4.67
C ILE A 115 -0.33 18.24 -3.74
N ASP A 116 0.66 17.52 -4.29
CA ASP A 116 1.81 17.05 -3.52
C ASP A 116 2.86 18.15 -3.23
N GLY A 117 2.64 19.36 -3.77
CA GLY A 117 3.57 20.48 -3.62
C GLY A 117 3.76 20.93 -2.17
N LYS A 118 4.99 21.35 -1.84
CA LYS A 118 5.34 21.92 -0.52
C LYS A 118 4.44 23.09 -0.15
N SER A 119 4.13 23.95 -1.13
CA SER A 119 3.25 25.11 -0.97
C SER A 119 1.82 24.73 -0.59
N TYR A 120 1.26 23.69 -1.24
CA TYR A 120 -0.09 23.21 -0.92
C TYR A 120 -0.17 22.66 0.51
N LYS A 121 0.79 21.80 0.88
CA LYS A 121 0.86 21.22 2.22
C LYS A 121 1.09 22.27 3.30
N ALA A 122 1.91 23.29 3.02
CA ALA A 122 2.15 24.40 3.94
C ALA A 122 0.88 25.22 4.20
N VAL A 123 0.11 25.53 3.15
CA VAL A 123 -1.17 26.24 3.27
C VAL A 123 -2.19 25.41 4.05
N VAL A 124 -2.36 24.12 3.72
CA VAL A 124 -3.29 23.24 4.46
C VAL A 124 -2.90 23.10 5.93
N LYS A 125 -1.59 23.03 6.21
CA LYS A 125 -1.09 22.98 7.58
C LYS A 125 -1.33 24.30 8.32
N GLY A 126 -1.08 25.45 7.68
CA GLY A 126 -1.38 26.76 8.27
C GLY A 126 -2.86 26.96 8.59
N ILE A 127 -3.75 26.50 7.71
CA ILE A 127 -5.20 26.49 7.98
C ILE A 127 -5.54 25.58 9.17
N SER A 128 -4.86 24.44 9.31
CA SER A 128 -5.03 23.54 10.46
C SER A 128 -4.49 24.11 11.77
N GLU A 129 -3.57 25.07 11.72
CA GLU A 129 -2.99 25.78 12.87
C GLU A 129 -3.75 27.09 13.18
N GLU A 130 -4.96 27.24 12.62
CA GLU A 130 -5.87 28.40 12.79
C GLU A 130 -5.36 29.74 12.23
N ILE A 131 -4.34 29.71 11.36
CA ILE A 131 -3.87 30.92 10.67
C ILE A 131 -4.96 31.35 9.67
N THR A 132 -5.64 32.45 10.00
CA THR A 132 -6.76 32.99 9.22
C THR A 132 -6.35 34.19 8.37
N ASP A 133 -5.14 34.72 8.58
CA ASP A 133 -4.64 35.85 7.80
C ASP A 133 -4.20 35.44 6.39
N LEU A 134 -4.75 36.14 5.40
CA LEU A 134 -4.56 35.82 4.00
C LEU A 134 -3.14 36.20 3.52
N GLU A 135 -2.55 37.27 4.07
CA GLU A 135 -1.20 37.70 3.68
C GLU A 135 -0.13 36.73 4.19
N GLU A 136 -0.29 36.20 5.41
CA GLU A 136 0.57 35.15 5.94
C GLU A 136 0.48 33.84 5.14
N LEU A 137 -0.73 33.43 4.77
CA LEU A 137 -0.93 32.23 3.94
C LEU A 137 -0.31 32.38 2.55
N VAL A 138 -0.34 33.56 1.95
CA VAL A 138 0.28 33.83 0.64
C VAL A 138 1.81 33.76 0.71
N LYS A 139 2.43 34.18 1.83
CA LYS A 139 3.89 34.08 2.02
C LYS A 139 4.39 32.63 2.03
N LEU A 140 3.55 31.69 2.46
CA LEU A 140 3.85 30.25 2.46
C LEU A 140 3.81 29.61 1.06
N ILE A 141 3.29 30.34 0.06
CA ILE A 141 3.18 29.84 -1.30
C ILE A 141 4.46 30.16 -2.06
N HIS A 142 5.26 29.13 -2.35
CA HIS A 142 6.43 29.25 -3.22
C HIS A 142 6.13 28.67 -4.62
N GLY A 143 6.44 29.43 -5.68
CA GLY A 143 6.45 28.97 -7.07
C GLY A 143 5.36 29.55 -7.99
N HIS A 144 5.42 29.17 -9.28
CA HIS A 144 4.47 29.59 -10.30
C HIS A 144 3.08 28.98 -10.04
N HIS A 145 2.10 29.84 -9.81
CA HIS A 145 0.70 29.45 -9.68
C HIS A 145 0.08 29.21 -11.07
N ARG A 146 -0.87 28.29 -11.12
CA ARG A 146 -1.66 28.09 -12.35
C ARG A 146 -2.69 29.19 -12.41
N GLN A 147 -2.74 29.96 -13.50
CA GLN A 147 -3.88 30.84 -13.73
C GLN A 147 -5.14 29.97 -13.85
N PRO A 148 -6.20 30.24 -13.06
CA PRO A 148 -7.42 29.46 -13.15
C PRO A 148 -8.01 29.64 -14.56
N SER A 149 -8.22 28.54 -15.27
CA SER A 149 -9.05 28.54 -16.47
C SER A 149 -10.44 29.02 -16.06
N ARG A 150 -10.87 30.21 -16.54
CA ARG A 150 -12.17 30.87 -16.26
C ARG A 150 -13.29 29.87 -15.94
N GLN A 151 -13.48 29.54 -14.66
CA GLN A 151 -14.63 28.74 -14.23
C GLN A 151 -15.81 29.70 -14.16
N ARG A 152 -16.84 29.43 -14.98
CA ARG A 152 -18.09 30.20 -15.04
C ARG A 152 -18.65 30.32 -13.62
N HIS A 153 -18.76 31.53 -13.09
CA HIS A 153 -19.46 31.79 -11.83
C HIS A 153 -20.90 31.30 -11.97
N HIS A 154 -21.25 30.24 -11.23
CA HIS A 154 -22.66 29.88 -11.05
C HIS A 154 -23.22 30.78 -9.93
N PRO A 155 -24.20 31.65 -10.22
CA PRO A 155 -24.71 32.58 -9.21
C PRO A 155 -25.70 31.83 -8.32
N ARG A 156 -25.23 31.20 -7.22
CA ARG A 156 -26.12 30.53 -6.25
C ARG A 156 -25.69 30.67 -4.78
N LEU A 157 -24.98 31.73 -4.40
CA LEU A 157 -24.59 31.99 -3.01
C LEU A 157 -25.09 33.33 -2.44
N ALA A 158 -26.27 33.80 -2.89
CA ALA A 158 -26.89 35.02 -2.35
C ALA A 158 -28.15 34.78 -1.50
N GLN A 159 -28.51 33.55 -1.15
CA GLN A 159 -29.73 33.28 -0.37
C GLN A 159 -29.55 32.16 0.67
N ARG A 160 -28.61 32.32 1.60
CA ARG A 160 -28.69 31.68 2.94
C ARG A 160 -28.01 32.56 3.98
N ARG A 161 -28.54 33.77 4.19
CA ARG A 161 -28.38 34.49 5.47
C ARG A 161 -29.72 34.40 6.20
N GLY A 162 -29.71 33.79 7.38
CA GLY A 162 -30.86 33.80 8.29
C GLY A 162 -31.61 32.47 8.43
N GLN A 163 -30.96 31.44 8.97
CA GLN A 163 -31.68 30.41 9.75
C GLN A 163 -30.87 30.15 11.02
N PRO A 164 -31.40 30.47 12.22
CA PRO A 164 -30.69 30.23 13.46
C PRO A 164 -30.61 28.72 13.74
N CYS A 165 -29.45 28.29 14.25
CA CYS A 165 -29.22 26.93 14.72
C CYS A 165 -30.27 26.59 15.80
N ARG A 166 -31.07 25.55 15.58
CA ARG A 166 -31.93 25.00 16.63
C ARG A 166 -31.06 24.30 17.66
N ASP A 167 -31.15 24.75 18.91
CA ASP A 167 -30.57 24.12 20.08
C ASP A 167 -31.05 22.67 20.22
N ARG A 168 -30.12 21.76 20.47
CA ARG A 168 -30.43 20.40 20.93
C ARG A 168 -30.75 20.50 22.42
N HIS A 169 -32.02 20.34 22.78
CA HIS A 169 -32.35 19.99 24.15
C HIS A 169 -32.17 18.49 24.36
N ASP A 170 -31.37 18.18 25.37
CA ASP A 170 -31.25 16.90 26.04
C ASP A 170 -32.61 16.30 26.37
N SER A 171 -32.74 14.99 26.19
CA SER A 171 -33.81 14.22 26.81
C SER A 171 -33.23 12.87 27.24
N THR A 172 -32.64 12.89 28.42
CA THR A 172 -32.44 11.71 29.27
C THR A 172 -33.32 11.91 30.50
N ALA A 173 -34.42 11.17 30.64
CA ALA A 173 -35.11 10.83 31.88
C ALA A 173 -36.50 10.24 31.60
N ALA A 174 -36.63 8.91 31.73
CA ALA A 174 -37.74 8.14 32.31
C ALA A 174 -37.64 6.69 31.82
#